data_AF-A0A839N5V6-F1
#
_entry.id   AF-A0A839N5V6-F1
#
_cell.length_a   1.000
_cell.length_b   1.000
_cell.length_c   1.000
_cell.angle_alpha   90.00
_cell.angle_beta   90.00
_cell.angle_gamma   90.00
#
_symmetry.space_group_name_H-M   'P 1'
#
loop_
_entity.id
_entity.type
_entity.pdbx_description
1 polymer ?
#
loop_
_entity_poly.entity_id
_entity_poly.type
_entity_poly.pdbx_seq_one_letter_code
_entity_poly.pdbx_strand_id
1 'polypeptide(L)'
;MHRRAALIAAVTVATTAPALALAPTATAKPGHHPPAASTNHQMVKSLSSWVDKHLTPRTHFMMAPDGSSGKTQGGEGIPNIDSVKATIRAYYNADSNGIASKTSSPYRTEMQRILAKETKKLKALYRQSSRHGKKPAIVFDADDTTLMTYDMEDGAMHFNYNPALQDVWVQSEKFPATPGMVAFVTAAKRVGFTIFGVTGRNDDQKKATVENLANDGYRGFTLDRFYTKWTGVGDSQQPNYIKCATSSCTTVEFKAGTRKHIESMGYDIALNVGDQFSDLQGGYADHYLKLPNPTYYLPSPDLPGVSEPWLSPRTHFTMKPDGSSGKTQGGEGIPNIDSVKSTIRTYYNADSNGIANPTTSPYRTEMAKLTSSVTPLLSTACWFGKLFGVNPAIVLDADDTTLMTYDMEDGAMKFNYDPALQDVWVQNEQFPATPGMVAMVNAASKAGCTLIGLTGRNDDQKAATLGNLSKVGYTGFTNANYYTKWTGVGDSQQPSYIKCAAAKCTTIEYKSQTRAHVETRSGGNYTIIANFGDQFSDLIGGHALVPVKLPNPTYYLP
;
A
#
# COMPACT_ATOMS: atom_id res chain seq x y z
N MET A 1 -33.01 -27.73 -22.48
CA MET A 1 -32.28 -28.13 -21.24
C MET A 1 -30.97 -28.87 -21.52
N HIS A 2 -30.93 -29.89 -22.41
CA HIS A 2 -29.67 -30.62 -22.71
C HIS A 2 -28.55 -29.79 -23.35
N ARG A 3 -28.86 -28.77 -24.18
CA ARG A 3 -27.84 -27.89 -24.81
C ARG A 3 -27.06 -27.02 -23.80
N ARG A 4 -27.71 -26.55 -22.72
CA ARG A 4 -27.05 -25.79 -21.64
C ARG A 4 -26.16 -26.67 -20.74
N ALA A 5 -26.52 -27.94 -20.55
CA ALA A 5 -25.73 -28.89 -19.75
C ALA A 5 -24.45 -29.34 -20.48
N ALA A 6 -24.53 -29.58 -21.79
CA ALA A 6 -23.37 -29.87 -22.63
C ALA A 6 -22.41 -28.67 -22.72
N LEU A 7 -22.94 -27.44 -22.74
CA LEU A 7 -22.14 -26.21 -22.68
C LEU A 7 -21.46 -26.02 -21.33
N ILE A 8 -22.15 -26.22 -20.19
CA ILE A 8 -21.52 -26.10 -18.87
C ILE A 8 -20.38 -27.12 -18.76
N ALA A 9 -20.56 -28.36 -19.22
CA ALA A 9 -19.51 -29.39 -19.24
C ALA A 9 -18.36 -29.06 -20.22
N ALA A 10 -18.65 -28.56 -21.42
CA ALA A 10 -17.62 -28.21 -22.41
C ALA A 10 -16.86 -26.91 -22.06
N VAL A 11 -17.55 -25.92 -21.48
CA VAL A 11 -16.97 -24.66 -21.00
C VAL A 11 -16.19 -24.93 -19.71
N THR A 12 -16.68 -25.73 -18.74
CA THR A 12 -15.84 -26.12 -17.59
C THR A 12 -14.59 -26.85 -18.03
N VAL A 13 -14.66 -27.81 -18.97
CA VAL A 13 -13.47 -28.52 -19.46
C VAL A 13 -12.50 -27.60 -20.22
N ALA A 14 -12.99 -26.58 -20.95
CA ALA A 14 -12.15 -25.63 -21.65
C ALA A 14 -11.57 -24.51 -20.76
N THR A 15 -12.29 -24.07 -19.71
CA THR A 15 -11.88 -22.95 -18.84
C THR A 15 -11.20 -23.38 -17.55
N THR A 16 -11.19 -24.67 -17.19
CA THR A 16 -10.46 -25.18 -16.01
C THR A 16 -8.94 -25.24 -16.22
N ALA A 17 -8.41 -25.02 -17.42
CA ALA A 17 -6.98 -25.18 -17.68
C ALA A 17 -6.09 -24.01 -17.20
N PRO A 18 -6.51 -22.72 -17.16
CA PRO A 18 -5.72 -21.65 -16.54
C PRO A 18 -6.35 -21.05 -15.28
N ALA A 19 -7.60 -21.38 -14.94
CA ALA A 19 -8.19 -21.02 -13.64
C ALA A 19 -7.58 -21.81 -12.45
N LEU A 20 -6.50 -22.56 -12.69
CA LEU A 20 -5.81 -23.41 -11.74
C LEU A 20 -4.40 -22.92 -11.38
N ALA A 21 -4.11 -21.64 -11.61
CA ALA A 21 -3.01 -21.00 -10.89
C ALA A 21 -3.53 -20.51 -9.52
N LEU A 22 -3.15 -21.24 -8.45
CA LEU A 22 -3.19 -20.87 -7.01
C LEU A 22 -4.29 -21.47 -6.09
N ALA A 23 -4.52 -22.79 -6.11
CA ALA A 23 -5.04 -23.52 -4.94
C ALA A 23 -4.48 -24.96 -4.88
N PRO A 24 -4.13 -25.52 -3.69
CA PRO A 24 -3.56 -26.86 -3.58
C PRO A 24 -4.61 -27.94 -3.86
N THR A 25 -4.16 -29.02 -4.50
CA THR A 25 -4.99 -30.08 -5.08
C THR A 25 -5.74 -30.91 -4.04
N ALA A 26 -7.05 -31.09 -4.23
CA ALA A 26 -7.85 -32.10 -3.54
C ALA A 26 -8.28 -33.17 -4.56
N THR A 27 -8.03 -34.44 -4.23
CA THR A 27 -8.36 -35.60 -5.06
C THR A 27 -9.80 -36.05 -4.83
N ALA A 28 -10.56 -36.31 -5.91
CA ALA A 28 -11.91 -36.87 -5.83
C ALA A 28 -11.94 -38.32 -6.36
N LYS A 29 -12.58 -39.22 -5.60
CA LYS A 29 -12.88 -40.60 -5.99
C LYS A 29 -14.16 -40.69 -6.86
N PRO A 30 -14.29 -41.67 -7.77
CA PRO A 30 -15.41 -41.76 -8.69
C PRO A 30 -16.58 -42.59 -8.13
N GLY A 31 -17.80 -42.15 -8.43
CA GLY A 31 -19.00 -42.97 -8.43
C GLY A 31 -20.20 -42.25 -7.82
N HIS A 32 -21.16 -41.82 -8.66
CA HIS A 32 -22.63 -41.87 -8.45
C HIS A 32 -23.35 -41.21 -9.65
N HIS A 33 -24.43 -41.84 -10.12
CA HIS A 33 -25.27 -41.39 -11.25
C HIS A 33 -26.20 -40.20 -10.88
N PRO A 34 -26.63 -39.36 -11.84
CA PRO A 34 -27.34 -38.10 -11.55
C PRO A 34 -28.89 -38.21 -11.59
N PRO A 35 -29.64 -37.45 -10.77
CA PRO A 35 -31.08 -37.21 -10.98
C PRO A 35 -31.37 -35.88 -11.71
N ALA A 36 -32.62 -35.75 -12.17
CA ALA A 36 -33.08 -34.89 -13.24
C ALA A 36 -33.30 -33.38 -12.93
N ALA A 37 -33.08 -32.56 -13.98
CA ALA A 37 -33.72 -31.30 -14.39
C ALA A 37 -33.88 -30.06 -13.46
N SER A 38 -33.46 -30.05 -12.18
CA SER A 38 -33.40 -28.81 -11.36
C SER A 38 -31.98 -28.27 -11.07
N THR A 39 -30.95 -28.84 -11.70
CA THR A 39 -29.59 -28.90 -11.12
C THR A 39 -28.56 -27.89 -11.68
N ASN A 40 -28.79 -27.21 -12.80
CA ASN A 40 -27.75 -26.38 -13.45
C ASN A 40 -27.53 -25.01 -12.78
N HIS A 41 -28.59 -24.30 -12.40
CA HIS A 41 -28.47 -23.01 -11.72
C HIS A 41 -27.95 -23.20 -10.28
N GLN A 42 -28.26 -24.34 -9.65
CA GLN A 42 -27.69 -24.73 -8.36
C GLN A 42 -26.23 -25.15 -8.46
N MET A 43 -25.80 -25.87 -9.51
CA MET A 43 -24.38 -26.19 -9.71
C MET A 43 -23.53 -24.96 -9.98
N VAL A 44 -23.98 -24.02 -10.83
CA VAL A 44 -23.26 -22.75 -11.07
C VAL A 44 -23.19 -21.91 -9.79
N LYS A 45 -24.28 -21.84 -9.01
CA LYS A 45 -24.27 -21.17 -7.69
C LYS A 45 -23.36 -21.89 -6.67
N SER A 46 -23.31 -23.21 -6.69
CA SER A 46 -22.45 -24.00 -5.81
C SER A 46 -20.97 -23.82 -6.16
N LEU A 47 -20.64 -23.78 -7.46
CA LEU A 47 -19.29 -23.51 -7.95
C LEU A 47 -18.88 -22.06 -7.67
N SER A 48 -19.76 -21.09 -7.93
CA SER A 48 -19.47 -19.68 -7.65
C SER A 48 -19.31 -19.42 -6.14
N SER A 49 -20.14 -20.04 -5.31
CA SER A 49 -20.00 -19.97 -3.85
C SER A 49 -18.71 -20.62 -3.34
N TRP A 50 -18.21 -21.66 -4.02
CA TRP A 50 -16.90 -22.24 -3.71
C TRP A 50 -15.74 -21.33 -4.15
N VAL A 51 -15.83 -20.74 -5.35
CA VAL A 51 -14.82 -19.79 -5.86
C VAL A 51 -14.75 -18.54 -4.98
N ASP A 52 -15.90 -18.00 -4.56
CA ASP A 52 -15.97 -16.84 -3.66
C ASP A 52 -15.18 -17.05 -2.36
N LYS A 53 -15.16 -18.28 -1.81
CA LYS A 53 -14.38 -18.61 -0.61
C LYS A 53 -12.86 -18.54 -0.80
N HIS A 54 -12.39 -18.56 -2.05
CA HIS A 54 -10.98 -18.53 -2.40
C HIS A 54 -10.56 -17.19 -3.04
N LEU A 55 -11.50 -16.26 -3.25
CA LEU A 55 -11.24 -14.88 -3.67
C LEU A 55 -10.81 -14.04 -2.46
N THR A 56 -9.64 -14.35 -1.91
CA THR A 56 -9.10 -13.66 -0.73
C THR A 56 -7.81 -12.92 -1.07
N PRO A 57 -7.62 -11.67 -0.59
CA PRO A 57 -6.36 -10.96 -0.75
C PRO A 57 -5.17 -11.73 -0.17
N ARG A 58 -4.01 -11.60 -0.80
CA ARG A 58 -2.74 -12.07 -0.24
C ARG A 58 -2.49 -11.36 1.10
N THR A 59 -1.95 -12.11 2.05
CA THR A 59 -1.65 -11.60 3.41
C THR A 59 -0.18 -11.71 3.80
N HIS A 60 0.66 -12.32 2.96
CA HIS A 60 2.08 -12.53 3.22
C HIS A 60 2.90 -11.90 2.10
N PHE A 61 3.83 -11.01 2.45
CA PHE A 61 4.57 -10.20 1.50
C PHE A 61 6.07 -10.30 1.75
N MET A 62 6.84 -10.32 0.65
CA MET A 62 8.29 -10.18 0.66
C MET A 62 8.67 -8.92 -0.12
N MET A 63 9.22 -7.93 0.58
CA MET A 63 9.49 -6.61 0.02
C MET A 63 10.82 -6.07 0.54
N ALA A 64 11.70 -5.68 -0.38
CA ALA A 64 12.91 -4.95 -0.09
C ALA A 64 12.58 -3.49 0.23
N PRO A 65 13.33 -2.85 1.15
CA PRO A 65 13.03 -1.49 1.58
C PRO A 65 13.31 -0.43 0.50
N ASP A 66 14.11 -0.75 -0.53
CA ASP A 66 14.50 0.15 -1.62
C ASP A 66 13.50 0.19 -2.79
N GLY A 67 12.45 -0.62 -2.76
CA GLY A 67 11.46 -0.73 -3.83
C GLY A 67 11.82 -1.71 -4.95
N SER A 68 13.02 -2.31 -4.94
CA SER A 68 13.49 -3.21 -6.00
C SER A 68 12.62 -4.45 -6.19
N SER A 69 11.85 -4.84 -5.17
CA SER A 69 10.86 -5.92 -5.24
C SER A 69 9.82 -5.72 -6.34
N GLY A 70 9.51 -4.48 -6.76
CA GLY A 70 8.58 -4.22 -7.86
C GLY A 70 9.04 -4.77 -9.21
N LYS A 71 10.33 -5.10 -9.35
CA LYS A 71 10.88 -5.74 -10.57
C LYS A 71 10.52 -7.22 -10.68
N THR A 72 10.26 -7.88 -9.55
CA THR A 72 10.16 -9.35 -9.48
C THR A 72 8.84 -9.84 -8.90
N GLN A 73 8.23 -9.09 -7.99
CA GLN A 73 6.91 -9.40 -7.46
C GLN A 73 5.85 -8.97 -8.47
N GLY A 74 4.89 -9.86 -8.75
CA GLY A 74 3.65 -9.46 -9.42
C GLY A 74 2.80 -8.57 -8.52
N GLY A 75 1.79 -7.89 -9.06
CA GLY A 75 1.04 -6.88 -8.31
C GLY A 75 0.38 -7.42 -7.04
N GLU A 76 -0.11 -8.66 -7.02
CA GLU A 76 -0.63 -9.31 -5.80
C GLU A 76 0.42 -9.56 -4.72
N GLY A 77 1.70 -9.61 -5.09
CA GLY A 77 2.84 -9.78 -4.20
C GLY A 77 3.32 -8.47 -3.55
N ILE A 78 2.72 -7.34 -3.92
CA ILE A 78 3.03 -6.01 -3.37
C ILE A 78 1.94 -5.65 -2.34
N PRO A 79 2.30 -5.22 -1.12
CA PRO A 79 1.31 -4.73 -0.15
C PRO A 79 0.46 -3.61 -0.75
N ASN A 80 -0.86 -3.74 -0.65
CA ASN A 80 -1.75 -2.68 -1.09
C ASN A 80 -1.59 -1.43 -0.21
N ILE A 81 -1.43 -0.26 -0.83
CA ILE A 81 -1.09 0.97 -0.11
C ILE A 81 -2.17 1.44 0.87
N ASP A 82 -3.45 1.27 0.55
CA ASP A 82 -4.55 1.63 1.46
C ASP A 82 -4.59 0.71 2.67
N SER A 83 -4.37 -0.59 2.45
CA SER A 83 -4.24 -1.56 3.54
C SER A 83 -3.06 -1.24 4.46
N VAL A 84 -1.94 -0.75 3.91
CA VAL A 84 -0.78 -0.30 4.69
C VAL A 84 -1.12 0.94 5.51
N LYS A 85 -1.73 1.97 4.90
CA LYS A 85 -2.19 3.18 5.61
C LYS A 85 -3.17 2.83 6.72
N ALA A 86 -4.13 1.94 6.48
CA ALA A 86 -5.07 1.47 7.49
C ALA A 86 -4.36 0.70 8.62
N THR A 87 -3.36 -0.12 8.29
CA THR A 87 -2.54 -0.84 9.28
C THR A 87 -1.75 0.13 10.16
N ILE A 88 -1.12 1.14 9.57
CA ILE A 88 -0.40 2.19 10.28
C ILE A 88 -1.35 2.95 11.22
N ARG A 89 -2.50 3.41 10.71
CA ARG A 89 -3.52 4.11 11.51
C ARG A 89 -4.01 3.27 12.70
N ALA A 90 -4.21 1.97 12.51
CA ALA A 90 -4.58 1.06 13.59
C ALA A 90 -3.47 0.91 14.65
N TYR A 91 -2.19 0.91 14.23
CA TYR A 91 -1.03 0.83 15.12
C TYR A 91 -0.85 2.07 16.00
N TYR A 92 -1.13 3.25 15.45
CA TYR A 92 -1.14 4.51 16.20
C TYR A 92 -2.48 4.80 16.89
N ASN A 93 -3.51 3.98 16.62
CA ASN A 93 -4.91 4.24 17.00
C ASN A 93 -5.33 5.67 16.61
N ALA A 94 -5.09 6.01 15.35
CA ALA A 94 -5.34 7.33 14.80
C ALA A 94 -6.83 7.55 14.50
N ASP A 95 -7.28 8.79 14.63
CA ASP A 95 -8.63 9.20 14.24
C ASP A 95 -8.75 9.42 12.71
N SER A 96 -9.93 9.86 12.27
CA SER A 96 -10.19 10.14 10.84
C SER A 96 -9.39 11.31 10.28
N ASN A 97 -8.78 12.15 11.14
CA ASN A 97 -7.94 13.27 10.76
C ASN A 97 -6.46 12.90 10.77
N GLY A 98 -6.11 11.62 10.96
CA GLY A 98 -4.72 11.17 11.02
C GLY A 98 -3.99 11.58 12.29
N ILE A 99 -4.69 11.85 13.39
CA ILE A 99 -4.07 12.23 14.66
C ILE A 99 -3.94 11.01 15.56
N ALA A 100 -2.72 10.71 16.02
CA ALA A 100 -2.46 9.56 16.89
C ALA A 100 -3.10 9.73 18.27
N SER A 101 -3.63 8.63 18.82
CA SER A 101 -4.14 8.60 20.18
C SER A 101 -3.08 9.00 21.21
N LYS A 102 -3.41 9.98 22.06
CA LYS A 102 -2.53 10.48 23.12
C LYS A 102 -2.61 9.65 24.41
N THR A 103 -3.55 8.72 24.50
CA THR A 103 -3.82 7.94 25.72
C THR A 103 -3.48 6.46 25.55
N SER A 104 -3.92 5.84 24.46
CA SER A 104 -3.78 4.40 24.24
C SER A 104 -3.63 4.04 22.76
N SER A 105 -2.55 3.32 22.45
CA SER A 105 -2.31 2.71 21.14
C SER A 105 -1.33 1.53 21.24
N PRO A 106 -1.32 0.62 20.26
CA PRO A 106 -0.26 -0.38 20.10
C PRO A 106 1.15 0.23 20.10
N TYR A 107 1.37 1.33 19.36
CA TYR A 107 2.65 2.07 19.36
C TYR A 107 3.10 2.50 20.76
N ARG A 108 2.22 3.15 21.54
CA ARG A 108 2.56 3.59 22.91
C ARG A 108 2.91 2.41 23.81
N THR A 109 2.17 1.31 23.70
CA THR A 109 2.42 0.09 24.48
C THR A 109 3.77 -0.53 24.13
N GLU A 110 4.09 -0.59 22.83
CA GLU A 110 5.38 -1.06 22.35
C GLU A 110 6.53 -0.16 22.82
N MET A 111 6.41 1.16 22.66
CA MET A 111 7.41 2.14 23.10
C MET A 111 7.68 2.05 24.61
N GLN A 112 6.63 1.97 25.43
CA GLN A 112 6.77 1.78 26.88
C GLN A 112 7.54 0.50 27.22
N ARG A 113 7.23 -0.62 26.54
CA ARG A 113 7.93 -1.90 26.74
C ARG A 113 9.41 -1.81 26.34
N ILE A 114 9.70 -1.22 25.19
CA ILE A 114 11.08 -1.05 24.68
C ILE A 114 11.89 -0.19 25.67
N LEU A 115 11.38 0.99 26.03
CA LEU A 115 12.09 1.93 26.89
C LEU A 115 12.18 1.43 28.34
N ALA A 116 11.18 0.71 28.86
CA ALA A 116 11.27 0.10 30.19
C ALA A 116 12.34 -0.99 30.23
N LYS A 117 12.48 -1.80 29.16
CA LYS A 117 13.55 -2.79 29.04
C LYS A 117 14.92 -2.11 29.00
N GLU A 118 15.06 -1.04 28.22
CA GLU A 118 16.35 -0.35 28.08
C GLU A 118 16.74 0.44 29.33
N THR A 119 15.77 1.06 30.01
CA THR A 119 15.99 1.80 31.28
C THR A 119 16.69 0.92 32.32
N LYS A 120 16.32 -0.38 32.40
CA LYS A 120 16.93 -1.33 33.33
C LYS A 120 18.42 -1.58 33.06
N LYS A 121 18.89 -1.35 31.83
CA LYS A 121 20.29 -1.56 31.43
C LYS A 121 21.18 -0.33 31.64
N LEU A 122 20.61 0.87 31.79
CA LEU A 122 21.37 2.13 31.84
C LEU A 122 22.56 2.11 32.81
N LYS A 123 22.38 1.61 34.04
CA LYS A 123 23.49 1.53 35.02
C LYS A 123 24.61 0.59 34.58
N ALA A 124 24.28 -0.50 33.89
CA ALA A 124 25.26 -1.44 33.38
C ALA A 124 26.02 -0.85 32.18
N LEU A 125 25.30 -0.24 31.24
CA LEU A 125 25.87 0.49 30.11
C LEU A 125 26.83 1.59 30.58
N TYR A 126 26.43 2.38 31.59
CA TYR A 126 27.27 3.44 32.13
C TYR A 126 28.58 2.92 32.72
N ARG A 127 28.50 1.82 33.49
CA ARG A 127 29.70 1.18 34.07
C ARG A 127 30.61 0.59 33.01
N GLN A 128 30.06 0.00 31.94
CA GLN A 128 30.84 -0.51 30.83
C GLN A 128 31.59 0.64 30.14
N SER A 129 30.86 1.65 29.71
CA SER A 129 31.39 2.83 29.02
C SER A 129 32.46 3.57 29.85
N SER A 130 32.24 3.72 31.16
CA SER A 130 33.21 4.37 32.06
C SER A 130 34.56 3.64 32.12
N ARG A 131 34.61 2.33 31.85
CA ARG A 131 35.87 1.55 31.86
C ARG A 131 36.77 1.88 30.67
N HIS A 132 36.24 2.50 29.63
CA HIS A 132 37.03 2.94 28.47
C HIS A 132 37.85 4.21 28.78
N GLY A 133 37.74 4.79 30.00
CA GLY A 133 38.49 5.98 30.41
C GLY A 133 37.99 7.28 29.76
N LYS A 134 36.82 7.24 29.14
CA LYS A 134 36.15 8.36 28.47
C LYS A 134 34.83 8.70 29.17
N LYS A 135 34.23 9.84 28.84
CA LYS A 135 32.95 10.28 29.43
C LYS A 135 31.77 9.52 28.79
N PRO A 136 30.97 8.77 29.56
CA PRO A 136 29.82 8.07 28.99
C PRO A 136 28.78 9.01 28.39
N ALA A 137 28.34 8.70 27.18
CA ALA A 137 27.34 9.46 26.44
C ALA A 137 26.26 8.56 25.83
N ILE A 138 25.10 9.16 25.54
CA ILE A 138 24.05 8.57 24.69
C ILE A 138 23.73 9.56 23.58
N VAL A 139 23.64 9.03 22.36
CA VAL A 139 23.21 9.78 21.17
C VAL A 139 21.76 9.42 20.87
N PHE A 140 20.94 10.45 20.61
CA PHE A 140 19.56 10.31 20.19
C PHE A 140 19.33 11.00 18.85
N ASP A 141 18.58 10.36 17.98
CA ASP A 141 17.88 11.06 16.90
C ASP A 141 16.72 11.95 17.44
N ALA A 142 16.22 12.86 16.60
CA ALA A 142 15.08 13.73 16.89
C ALA A 142 13.74 13.13 16.47
N ASP A 143 13.51 12.98 15.17
CA ASP A 143 12.20 12.71 14.56
C ASP A 143 11.77 11.26 14.82
N ASP A 144 10.58 11.06 15.38
CA ASP A 144 10.04 9.80 15.92
C ASP A 144 10.89 9.06 16.97
N THR A 145 12.04 9.63 17.32
CA THR A 145 12.90 9.17 18.40
C THR A 145 12.64 9.92 19.69
N THR A 146 12.76 11.25 19.68
CA THR A 146 12.48 12.12 20.84
C THR A 146 11.26 13.00 20.64
N LEU A 147 10.97 13.42 19.40
CA LEU A 147 9.80 14.19 18.98
C LEU A 147 8.98 13.35 18.00
N MET A 148 7.74 13.03 18.33
CA MET A 148 6.86 12.20 17.51
C MET A 148 6.27 12.99 16.35
N THR A 149 6.46 12.51 15.12
CA THR A 149 6.07 13.22 13.89
C THR A 149 4.75 12.74 13.28
N TYR A 150 4.22 11.60 13.73
CA TYR A 150 3.03 10.94 13.16
C TYR A 150 1.87 11.87 12.77
N ASP A 151 1.48 12.82 13.65
CA ASP A 151 0.34 13.71 13.38
C ASP A 151 0.57 14.59 12.14
N MET A 152 1.83 14.97 11.88
CA MET A 152 2.23 15.64 10.65
C MET A 152 2.20 14.64 9.48
N GLU A 153 2.82 13.47 9.66
CA GLU A 153 2.95 12.46 8.61
C GLU A 153 1.60 12.04 8.04
N ASP A 154 0.62 11.67 8.87
CA ASP A 154 -0.72 11.28 8.38
C ASP A 154 -1.65 12.49 8.27
N GLY A 155 -1.80 13.26 9.35
CA GLY A 155 -2.84 14.29 9.44
C GLY A 155 -2.60 15.53 8.56
N ALA A 156 -1.34 15.90 8.31
CA ALA A 156 -1.01 17.07 7.49
C ALA A 156 -0.47 16.70 6.10
N MET A 157 0.31 15.62 6.00
CA MET A 157 0.99 15.21 4.76
C MET A 157 0.32 14.02 4.06
N HIS A 158 -0.57 13.29 4.75
CA HIS A 158 -1.20 12.07 4.23
C HIS A 158 -0.16 11.05 3.72
N PHE A 159 0.95 10.94 4.44
CA PHE A 159 2.17 10.18 4.16
C PHE A 159 2.95 10.67 2.94
N ASN A 160 2.78 11.91 2.49
CA ASN A 160 3.50 12.48 1.35
C ASN A 160 4.38 13.62 1.82
N TYR A 161 5.65 13.27 2.06
CA TYR A 161 6.63 14.20 2.58
C TYR A 161 6.66 15.51 1.78
N ASN A 162 6.51 16.62 2.50
CA ASN A 162 6.60 17.96 1.97
C ASN A 162 7.55 18.78 2.86
N PRO A 163 8.76 19.13 2.38
CA PRO A 163 9.76 19.80 3.21
C PRO A 163 9.31 21.19 3.69
N ALA A 164 8.52 21.93 2.89
CA ALA A 164 8.01 23.23 3.31
C ALA A 164 6.97 23.11 4.43
N LEU A 165 6.09 22.12 4.35
CA LEU A 165 5.14 21.85 5.41
C LEU A 165 5.83 21.30 6.67
N GLN A 166 6.85 20.45 6.51
CA GLN A 166 7.68 19.99 7.62
C GLN A 166 8.31 21.18 8.35
N ASP A 167 8.88 22.13 7.61
CA ASP A 167 9.51 23.30 8.19
C ASP A 167 8.51 24.14 9.01
N VAL A 168 7.29 24.33 8.52
CA VAL A 168 6.23 25.00 9.29
C VAL A 168 5.98 24.30 10.63
N TRP A 169 5.98 22.96 10.67
CA TRP A 169 5.80 22.20 11.91
C TRP A 169 7.00 22.31 12.86
N VAL A 170 8.22 22.25 12.31
CA VAL A 170 9.46 22.38 13.08
C VAL A 170 9.58 23.76 13.70
N GLN A 171 9.45 24.82 12.89
CA GLN A 171 9.60 26.20 13.34
C GLN A 171 8.47 26.64 14.29
N SER A 172 7.31 26.00 14.21
CA SER A 172 6.19 26.21 15.13
C SER A 172 6.22 25.30 16.36
N GLU A 173 7.26 24.48 16.54
CA GLU A 173 7.45 23.59 17.68
C GLU A 173 6.24 22.67 17.96
N LYS A 174 5.65 22.12 16.89
CA LYS A 174 4.37 21.39 16.96
C LYS A 174 4.50 19.92 17.37
N PHE A 175 5.70 19.38 17.47
CA PHE A 175 5.88 17.96 17.68
C PHE A 175 5.81 17.62 19.18
N PRO A 176 4.92 16.72 19.59
CA PRO A 176 4.90 16.25 20.97
C PRO A 176 6.04 15.26 21.24
N ALA A 177 6.39 15.08 22.51
CA ALA A 177 7.37 14.09 22.91
C ALA A 177 6.97 12.66 22.49
N THR A 178 7.95 11.90 22.01
CA THR A 178 7.81 10.46 21.80
C THR A 178 7.41 9.77 23.12
N PRO A 179 6.36 8.91 23.12
CA PRO A 179 5.81 8.31 24.34
C PRO A 179 6.87 7.60 25.21
N GLY A 180 7.04 8.08 26.45
CA GLY A 180 7.97 7.52 27.43
C GLY A 180 9.43 7.99 27.30
N MET A 181 9.79 8.67 26.21
CA MET A 181 11.18 9.03 25.93
C MET A 181 11.72 10.12 26.88
N VAL A 182 10.90 11.08 27.29
CA VAL A 182 11.28 12.08 28.34
C VAL A 182 11.73 11.40 29.63
N ALA A 183 11.00 10.37 30.07
CA ALA A 183 11.35 9.61 31.27
C ALA A 183 12.64 8.81 31.09
N PHE A 184 12.85 8.21 29.92
CA PHE A 184 14.07 7.49 29.58
C PHE A 184 15.30 8.40 29.58
N VAL A 185 15.25 9.53 28.87
CA VAL A 185 16.35 10.53 28.82
C VAL A 185 16.62 11.07 30.22
N THR A 186 15.58 11.36 31.01
CA THR A 186 15.72 11.79 32.41
C THR A 186 16.43 10.73 33.26
N ALA A 187 16.07 9.46 33.11
CA ALA A 187 16.73 8.37 33.83
C ALA A 187 18.20 8.21 33.42
N ALA A 188 18.52 8.29 32.12
CA ALA A 188 19.89 8.25 31.61
C ALA A 188 20.74 9.37 32.21
N LYS A 189 20.20 10.59 32.27
CA LYS A 189 20.89 11.71 32.91
C LYS A 189 21.11 11.52 34.41
N ARG A 190 20.13 10.98 35.14
CA ARG A 190 20.29 10.68 36.57
C ARG A 190 21.38 9.64 36.83
N VAL A 191 21.62 8.74 35.87
CA VAL A 191 22.75 7.78 35.93
C VAL A 191 24.09 8.47 35.69
N GLY A 192 24.12 9.57 34.93
CA GLY A 192 25.31 10.38 34.68
C GLY A 192 25.71 10.52 33.21
N PHE A 193 24.92 9.98 32.27
CA PHE A 193 25.23 10.09 30.85
C PHE A 193 25.19 11.53 30.35
N THR A 194 26.13 11.87 29.47
CA THR A 194 26.03 13.07 28.63
C THR A 194 25.07 12.79 27.47
N ILE A 195 24.16 13.72 27.18
CA ILE A 195 23.14 13.55 26.15
C ILE A 195 23.52 14.37 24.91
N PHE A 196 23.52 13.73 23.76
CA PHE A 196 23.71 14.33 22.45
C PHE A 196 22.49 14.09 21.57
N GLY A 197 22.15 15.07 20.74
CA GLY A 197 21.20 14.92 19.64
C GLY A 197 21.92 14.92 18.29
N VAL A 198 21.52 14.06 17.36
CA VAL A 198 22.01 14.05 15.98
C VAL A 198 20.84 13.78 15.04
N THR A 199 20.41 14.79 14.28
CA THR A 199 19.21 14.73 13.43
C THR A 199 19.49 15.14 11.99
N GLY A 200 18.73 14.57 11.05
CA GLY A 200 18.75 14.97 9.65
C GLY A 200 18.10 16.33 9.37
N ARG A 201 17.43 16.96 10.35
CA ARG A 201 16.94 18.34 10.24
C ARG A 201 18.06 19.31 9.90
N ASN A 202 17.71 20.38 9.18
CA ASN A 202 18.67 21.38 8.72
C ASN A 202 19.13 22.31 9.86
N ASP A 203 20.26 22.99 9.69
CA ASP A 203 20.81 23.89 10.73
C ASP A 203 19.88 25.04 11.14
N ASP A 204 19.09 25.57 10.19
CA ASP A 204 18.07 26.59 10.43
C ASP A 204 16.89 26.09 11.29
N GLN A 205 16.71 24.77 11.40
CA GLN A 205 15.72 24.12 12.25
C GLN A 205 16.25 23.78 13.65
N LYS A 206 17.56 23.93 13.89
CA LYS A 206 18.22 23.50 15.13
C LYS A 206 17.65 24.16 16.37
N LYS A 207 17.46 25.49 16.33
CA LYS A 207 17.01 26.26 17.48
C LYS A 207 15.60 25.84 17.90
N ALA A 208 14.65 25.89 16.96
CA ALA A 208 13.26 25.49 17.20
C ALA A 208 13.17 24.03 17.67
N THR A 209 13.99 23.13 17.14
CA THR A 209 14.03 21.71 17.59
C THR A 209 14.45 21.59 19.05
N VAL A 210 15.49 22.30 19.48
CA VAL A 210 15.96 22.28 20.88
C VAL A 210 14.95 22.95 21.81
N GLU A 211 14.28 24.02 21.36
CA GLU A 211 13.22 24.70 22.11
C GLU A 211 11.98 23.80 22.27
N ASN A 212 11.55 23.11 21.21
CA ASN A 212 10.47 22.12 21.27
C ASN A 212 10.80 21.00 22.28
N LEU A 213 12.02 20.43 22.23
CA LEU A 213 12.46 19.42 23.20
C LEU A 213 12.42 19.96 24.64
N ALA A 214 12.84 21.20 24.85
CA ALA A 214 12.79 21.83 26.17
C ALA A 214 11.32 22.02 26.64
N ASN A 215 10.43 22.42 25.76
CA ASN A 215 9.00 22.60 26.04
C ASN A 215 8.31 21.28 26.40
N ASP A 216 8.73 20.17 25.78
CA ASP A 216 8.30 18.81 26.10
C ASP A 216 8.89 18.23 27.39
N GLY A 217 9.74 18.99 28.09
CA GLY A 217 10.32 18.59 29.37
C GLY A 217 11.63 17.83 29.28
N TYR A 218 12.24 17.72 28.10
CA TYR A 218 13.62 17.24 28.01
C TYR A 218 14.55 18.26 28.66
N ARG A 219 15.41 17.78 29.55
CA ARG A 219 16.44 18.58 30.22
C ARG A 219 17.76 17.92 29.90
N GLY A 220 18.43 18.23 28.79
CA GLY A 220 19.66 17.52 28.41
C GLY A 220 20.25 17.89 27.06
N PHE A 221 19.37 18.15 26.10
CA PHE A 221 19.73 18.70 24.81
C PHE A 221 20.05 20.18 24.95
N THR A 222 21.19 20.59 24.40
CA THR A 222 21.67 21.97 24.37
C THR A 222 22.21 22.24 22.96
N LEU A 223 22.23 23.51 22.53
CA LEU A 223 22.67 23.87 21.18
C LEU A 223 24.11 23.39 20.86
N ASP A 224 25.00 23.33 21.85
CA ASP A 224 26.38 22.84 21.70
C ASP A 224 26.48 21.30 21.58
N ARG A 225 25.44 20.55 21.97
CA ARG A 225 25.39 19.08 21.92
C ARG A 225 24.28 18.53 21.04
N PHE A 226 23.74 19.37 20.16
CA PHE A 226 22.71 18.99 19.20
C PHE A 226 23.22 19.25 17.79
N TYR A 227 23.35 18.22 16.97
CA TYR A 227 23.93 18.30 15.64
C TYR A 227 22.84 18.14 14.58
N THR A 228 22.83 19.05 13.63
CA THR A 228 21.91 19.14 12.48
C THR A 228 22.71 19.00 11.19
N LYS A 229 22.01 18.70 10.09
CA LYS A 229 22.62 18.61 8.76
C LYS A 229 22.76 20.02 8.19
N TRP A 230 23.91 20.29 7.56
CA TRP A 230 24.14 21.58 6.91
C TRP A 230 23.34 21.68 5.60
N THR A 231 22.98 22.89 5.20
CA THR A 231 22.24 23.17 3.95
C THR A 231 23.16 23.40 2.76
N GLY A 232 24.43 23.75 3.00
CA GLY A 232 25.39 24.18 1.99
C GLY A 232 25.22 25.64 1.56
N VAL A 233 24.32 26.38 2.21
CA VAL A 233 23.98 27.77 1.87
C VAL A 233 24.49 28.73 2.94
N GLY A 234 25.10 29.83 2.51
CA GLY A 234 25.64 30.85 3.42
C GLY A 234 26.66 30.26 4.39
N ASP A 235 26.46 30.49 5.69
CA ASP A 235 27.36 29.98 6.74
C ASP A 235 27.06 28.52 7.16
N SER A 236 25.96 27.92 6.68
CA SER A 236 25.63 26.51 6.93
C SER A 236 26.41 25.62 5.95
N GLN A 237 27.69 25.42 6.26
CA GLN A 237 28.62 24.64 5.46
C GLN A 237 28.95 23.28 6.10
N GLN A 238 29.42 22.34 5.28
CA GLN A 238 29.85 21.03 5.75
C GLN A 238 30.92 21.16 6.84
N PRO A 239 30.72 20.56 8.03
CA PRO A 239 31.74 20.60 9.06
C PRO A 239 33.00 19.83 8.66
N ASN A 240 34.18 20.34 9.04
CA ASN A 240 35.48 19.74 8.70
C ASN A 240 35.68 18.28 9.21
N TYR A 241 34.90 17.86 10.21
CA TYR A 241 34.93 16.49 10.74
C TYR A 241 34.09 15.50 9.92
N ILE A 242 33.28 15.97 8.97
CA ILE A 242 32.51 15.14 8.05
C ILE A 242 33.23 15.05 6.71
N LYS A 243 33.31 13.83 6.18
CA LYS A 243 33.80 13.55 4.82
C LYS A 243 32.76 12.71 4.09
N CYS A 244 32.27 13.23 2.97
CA CYS A 244 31.33 12.52 2.10
C CYS A 244 32.12 11.73 1.03
N ALA A 245 31.61 10.57 0.63
CA ALA A 245 32.19 9.81 -0.48
C ALA A 245 31.95 10.48 -1.84
N THR A 246 30.92 11.33 -1.94
CA THR A 246 30.59 12.11 -3.14
C THR A 246 30.48 13.60 -2.82
N SER A 247 29.98 14.42 -3.75
CA SER A 247 29.72 15.85 -3.50
C SER A 247 28.65 16.12 -2.44
N SER A 248 27.90 15.11 -2.01
CA SER A 248 26.92 15.21 -0.92
C SER A 248 26.99 13.99 0.00
N CYS A 249 26.67 14.18 1.28
CA CYS A 249 26.60 13.10 2.25
C CYS A 249 25.21 12.47 2.28
N THR A 250 25.21 11.14 2.29
CA THR A 250 24.08 10.33 2.77
C THR A 250 23.78 10.63 4.24
N THR A 251 22.58 10.27 4.70
CA THR A 251 22.21 10.39 6.12
C THR A 251 23.15 9.56 7.01
N VAL A 252 23.55 8.36 6.56
CA VAL A 252 24.48 7.49 7.29
C VAL A 252 25.84 8.15 7.46
N GLU A 253 26.42 8.70 6.39
CA GLU A 253 27.75 9.36 6.45
C GLU A 253 27.75 10.55 7.42
N PHE A 254 26.71 11.39 7.35
CA PHE A 254 26.56 12.52 8.26
C PHE A 254 26.44 12.05 9.71
N LYS A 255 25.52 11.12 10.01
CA LYS A 255 25.27 10.68 11.39
C LYS A 255 26.46 9.92 11.97
N ALA A 256 27.06 8.99 11.22
CA ALA A 256 28.24 8.24 11.64
C ALA A 256 29.47 9.14 11.83
N GLY A 257 29.73 10.07 10.90
CA GLY A 257 30.82 11.03 11.03
C GLY A 257 30.64 11.94 12.25
N THR A 258 29.41 12.31 12.58
CA THR A 258 29.09 13.10 13.79
C THR A 258 29.33 12.30 15.07
N ARG A 259 28.93 11.02 15.12
CA ARG A 259 29.23 10.15 16.27
C ARG A 259 30.74 9.96 16.47
N LYS A 260 31.49 9.75 15.37
CA LYS A 260 32.95 9.71 15.40
C LYS A 260 33.54 11.00 15.99
N HIS A 261 33.01 12.16 15.58
CA HIS A 261 33.43 13.44 16.12
C HIS A 261 33.15 13.53 17.63
N ILE A 262 31.98 13.10 18.10
CA ILE A 262 31.66 13.04 19.53
C ILE A 262 32.67 12.17 20.30
N GLU A 263 33.02 10.99 19.79
CA GLU A 263 34.05 10.15 20.44
C GLU A 263 35.43 10.81 20.44
N SER A 264 35.78 11.56 19.39
CA SER A 264 37.04 12.31 19.32
C SER A 264 37.15 13.42 20.37
N MET A 265 36.02 13.90 20.90
CA MET A 265 35.98 14.88 22.00
C MET A 265 36.15 14.23 23.39
N GLY A 266 36.46 12.94 23.46
CA GLY A 266 36.69 12.21 24.72
C GLY A 266 35.42 11.61 25.34
N TYR A 267 34.35 11.48 24.56
CA TYR A 267 33.15 10.74 24.95
C TYR A 267 33.23 9.28 24.47
N ASP A 268 32.48 8.44 25.15
CA ASP A 268 32.23 7.05 24.76
C ASP A 268 30.73 6.87 24.62
N ILE A 269 30.27 6.57 23.41
CA ILE A 269 28.83 6.50 23.11
C ILE A 269 28.35 5.12 23.51
N ALA A 270 27.85 5.01 24.74
CA ALA A 270 27.38 3.76 25.31
C ALA A 270 26.10 3.23 24.65
N LEU A 271 25.29 4.13 24.09
CA LEU A 271 24.05 3.79 23.41
C LEU A 271 23.73 4.82 22.31
N ASN A 272 23.33 4.32 21.15
CA ASN A 272 22.81 5.12 20.04
C ASN A 272 21.34 4.74 19.80
N VAL A 273 20.45 5.73 19.80
CA VAL A 273 18.99 5.55 19.76
C VAL A 273 18.42 6.25 18.54
N GLY A 274 17.64 5.52 17.74
CA GLY A 274 17.03 6.06 16.52
C GLY A 274 15.88 5.20 16.02
N ASP A 275 14.98 5.80 15.24
CA ASP A 275 13.85 5.14 14.61
C ASP A 275 14.18 4.65 13.20
N GLN A 276 15.31 5.07 12.61
CA GLN A 276 15.79 4.62 11.31
C GLN A 276 17.08 3.82 11.45
N PHE A 277 17.32 2.90 10.50
CA PHE A 277 18.61 2.21 10.44
C PHE A 277 19.75 3.17 10.10
N SER A 278 19.46 4.26 9.37
CA SER A 278 20.43 5.31 9.08
C SER A 278 20.95 6.05 10.31
N ASP A 279 20.23 5.96 11.43
CA ASP A 279 20.67 6.56 12.70
C ASP A 279 21.71 5.69 13.38
N LEU A 280 21.65 4.39 13.12
CA LEU A 280 22.38 3.35 13.85
C LEU A 280 23.62 2.88 13.09
N GLN A 281 23.57 2.82 11.76
CA GLN A 281 24.66 2.33 10.91
C GLN A 281 25.88 3.25 10.89
N GLY A 282 27.04 2.66 10.62
CA GLY A 282 28.33 3.33 10.49
C GLY A 282 29.17 3.37 11.77
N GLY A 283 28.81 2.61 12.80
CA GLY A 283 29.60 2.45 14.03
C GLY A 283 29.59 3.63 15.00
N TYR A 284 30.65 3.72 15.82
CA TYR A 284 30.89 4.75 16.84
C TYR A 284 29.83 4.77 17.97
N ALA A 285 29.38 3.58 18.38
CA ALA A 285 28.60 3.35 19.58
C ALA A 285 28.76 1.89 20.05
N ASP A 286 28.70 1.67 21.36
CA ASP A 286 28.79 0.32 21.95
C ASP A 286 27.51 -0.50 21.73
N HIS A 287 26.35 0.16 21.79
CA HIS A 287 25.04 -0.47 21.70
C HIS A 287 24.08 0.38 20.86
N TYR A 288 23.06 -0.27 20.29
CA TYR A 288 22.06 0.36 19.43
C TYR A 288 20.64 0.04 19.93
N LEU A 289 19.75 1.03 19.88
CA LEU A 289 18.33 0.88 20.13
C LEU A 289 17.52 1.38 18.93
N LYS A 290 16.99 0.43 18.14
CA LYS A 290 16.03 0.71 17.06
C LYS A 290 14.63 0.88 17.63
N LEU A 291 14.00 2.01 17.30
CA LEU A 291 12.60 2.30 17.58
C LEU A 291 11.73 2.01 16.35
N PRO A 292 10.47 1.60 16.52
CA PRO A 292 9.58 1.29 15.42
C PRO A 292 9.12 2.55 14.67
N ASN A 293 9.25 2.54 13.34
CA ASN A 293 8.67 3.57 12.47
C ASN A 293 8.23 2.99 11.11
N PRO A 294 6.91 2.84 10.87
CA PRO A 294 6.38 2.43 9.56
C PRO A 294 5.96 3.61 8.65
N THR A 295 6.09 4.87 9.08
CA THR A 295 5.49 6.04 8.41
C THR A 295 6.39 6.75 7.39
N TYR A 296 7.72 6.56 7.46
CA TYR A 296 8.65 7.00 6.42
C TYR A 296 9.91 6.14 6.43
N TYR A 297 10.65 6.14 5.31
CA TYR A 297 11.91 5.40 5.17
C TYR A 297 13.05 6.30 4.70
N LEU A 298 14.15 6.29 5.45
CA LEU A 298 15.41 6.91 5.02
C LEU A 298 16.37 5.86 4.46
N PRO A 299 16.88 6.04 3.22
CA PRO A 299 17.90 5.14 2.67
C PRO A 299 19.11 5.03 3.59
N SER A 300 19.46 3.79 3.92
CA SER A 300 20.48 3.48 4.91
C SER A 300 21.56 2.54 4.33
N PRO A 301 22.28 2.99 3.28
CA PRO A 301 23.33 2.17 2.66
C PRO A 301 24.49 1.96 3.63
N ASP A 302 25.11 0.78 3.57
CA ASP A 302 26.36 0.53 4.27
C ASP A 302 27.44 1.52 3.80
N LEU A 303 28.26 2.01 4.74
CA LEU A 303 29.40 2.86 4.41
C LEU A 303 30.45 2.08 3.59
N PRO A 304 31.24 2.74 2.73
CA PRO A 304 32.27 2.07 1.95
C PRO A 304 33.21 1.22 2.82
N GLY A 305 33.29 -0.08 2.51
CA GLY A 305 34.14 -1.04 3.24
C GLY A 305 33.58 -1.52 4.58
N VAL A 306 32.36 -1.13 4.94
CA VAL A 306 31.64 -1.59 6.14
C VAL A 306 30.50 -2.52 5.68
N SER A 307 30.20 -3.56 6.47
CA SER A 307 29.03 -4.41 6.23
C SER A 307 28.32 -4.66 7.55
N GLU A 308 27.06 -4.22 7.64
CA GLU A 308 26.25 -4.28 8.86
C GLU A 308 24.90 -4.98 8.60
N PRO A 309 24.89 -6.24 8.13
CA PRO A 309 23.66 -6.91 7.67
C PRO A 309 22.60 -7.07 8.77
N TRP A 310 22.97 -6.96 10.04
CA TRP A 310 22.04 -6.99 11.18
C TRP A 310 21.33 -5.66 11.44
N LEU A 311 21.78 -4.55 10.85
CA LEU A 311 21.12 -3.24 10.88
C LEU A 311 20.34 -3.03 9.58
N SER A 312 19.46 -3.98 9.26
CA SER A 312 18.66 -3.97 8.04
C SER A 312 17.15 -3.98 8.34
N PRO A 313 16.33 -3.31 7.51
CA PRO A 313 14.88 -3.41 7.59
C PRO A 313 14.37 -4.83 7.44
N ARG A 314 13.28 -5.14 8.14
CA ARG A 314 12.52 -6.37 7.90
C ARG A 314 12.05 -6.40 6.44
N THR A 315 12.07 -7.58 5.84
CA THR A 315 11.62 -7.81 4.45
C THR A 315 10.42 -8.73 4.31
N HIS A 316 9.95 -9.35 5.39
CA HIS A 316 8.85 -10.32 5.38
C HIS A 316 7.70 -9.84 6.27
N PHE A 317 6.52 -9.66 5.70
CA PHE A 317 5.38 -9.05 6.38
C PHE A 317 4.14 -9.95 6.31
N THR A 318 3.37 -9.94 7.40
CA THR A 318 2.04 -10.56 7.44
C THR A 318 1.00 -9.50 7.78
N MET A 319 0.19 -9.13 6.80
CA MET A 319 -0.74 -8.01 6.89
C MET A 319 -2.11 -8.41 6.33
N LYS A 320 -3.16 -8.13 7.10
CA LYS A 320 -4.54 -8.28 6.62
C LYS A 320 -4.94 -7.09 5.76
N PRO A 321 -5.76 -7.30 4.74
CA PRO A 321 -6.17 -6.24 3.81
C PRO A 321 -7.02 -5.14 4.47
N ASP A 322 -7.70 -5.45 5.58
CA ASP A 322 -8.56 -4.53 6.34
C ASP A 322 -7.80 -3.61 7.32
N GLY A 323 -6.46 -3.69 7.34
CA GLY A 323 -5.62 -2.91 8.25
C GLY A 323 -5.59 -3.41 9.70
N SER A 324 -6.38 -4.43 10.05
CA SER A 324 -6.52 -4.88 11.45
C SER A 324 -5.22 -5.44 12.05
N SER A 325 -4.23 -5.81 11.21
CA SER A 325 -2.90 -6.21 11.64
C SER A 325 -2.19 -5.17 12.51
N GLY A 326 -2.49 -3.88 12.35
CA GLY A 326 -1.86 -2.82 13.16
C GLY A 326 -2.19 -2.91 14.65
N LYS A 327 -3.27 -3.63 15.01
CA LYS A 327 -3.65 -3.86 16.41
C LYS A 327 -2.77 -4.88 17.12
N THR A 328 -2.04 -5.72 16.38
CA THR A 328 -1.31 -6.87 16.93
C THR A 328 0.15 -6.96 16.50
N GLN A 329 0.51 -6.44 15.32
CA GLN A 329 1.89 -6.36 14.87
C GLN A 329 2.61 -5.19 15.56
N GLY A 330 3.88 -5.39 15.91
CA GLY A 330 4.77 -4.27 16.26
C GLY A 330 5.10 -3.45 15.02
N GLY A 331 5.60 -2.22 15.20
CA GLY A 331 5.81 -1.29 14.07
C GLY A 331 6.78 -1.82 13.01
N GLU A 332 7.85 -2.53 13.40
CA GLU A 332 8.76 -3.20 12.46
C GLU A 332 8.11 -4.37 11.69
N GLY A 333 6.93 -4.82 12.10
CA GLY A 333 6.13 -5.85 11.43
C GLY A 333 5.14 -5.29 10.41
N ILE A 334 5.07 -3.96 10.26
CA ILE A 334 4.22 -3.26 9.30
C ILE A 334 5.09 -2.82 8.11
N PRO A 335 4.68 -3.08 6.85
CA PRO A 335 5.40 -2.55 5.69
C PRO A 335 5.55 -1.04 5.78
N ASN A 336 6.76 -0.52 5.57
CA ASN A 336 6.99 0.92 5.55
C ASN A 336 6.32 1.55 4.31
N ILE A 337 5.57 2.63 4.50
CA ILE A 337 4.76 3.24 3.44
C ILE A 337 5.59 3.76 2.26
N ASP A 338 6.78 4.30 2.49
CA ASP A 338 7.65 4.81 1.41
C ASP A 338 8.26 3.67 0.61
N SER A 339 8.65 2.58 1.27
CA SER A 339 9.11 1.36 0.59
C SER A 339 8.00 0.75 -0.27
N VAL A 340 6.75 0.79 0.19
CA VAL A 340 5.58 0.33 -0.60
C VAL A 340 5.38 1.23 -1.83
N LYS A 341 5.37 2.55 -1.67
CA LYS A 341 5.29 3.51 -2.79
C LYS A 341 6.40 3.29 -3.81
N SER A 342 7.65 3.12 -3.36
CA SER A 342 8.80 2.84 -4.24
C SER A 342 8.63 1.50 -4.98
N THR A 343 8.13 0.47 -4.30
CA THR A 343 7.85 -0.85 -4.90
C THR A 343 6.77 -0.75 -5.98
N ILE A 344 5.68 -0.02 -5.72
CA ILE A 344 4.60 0.21 -6.67
C ILE A 344 5.13 0.97 -7.89
N ARG A 345 5.86 2.08 -7.69
CA ARG A 345 6.48 2.85 -8.79
C ARG A 345 7.40 1.99 -9.65
N THR A 346 8.20 1.13 -9.03
CA THR A 346 9.07 0.18 -9.73
C THR A 346 8.26 -0.83 -10.56
N TYR A 347 7.14 -1.33 -10.03
CA TYR A 347 6.25 -2.27 -10.72
C TYR A 347 5.58 -1.68 -11.97
N TYR A 348 5.23 -0.39 -11.91
CA TYR A 348 4.73 0.36 -13.07
C TYR A 348 5.84 0.98 -13.93
N ASN A 349 7.11 0.88 -13.51
CA ASN A 349 8.26 1.58 -14.08
C ASN A 349 8.00 3.08 -14.23
N ALA A 350 7.41 3.69 -13.20
CA ALA A 350 6.96 5.06 -13.22
C ALA A 350 8.13 6.06 -13.13
N ASP A 351 7.95 7.23 -13.73
CA ASP A 351 8.90 8.34 -13.63
C ASP A 351 8.80 9.07 -12.28
N SER A 352 9.60 10.13 -12.10
CA SER A 352 9.58 10.94 -10.87
C SER A 352 8.27 11.70 -10.65
N ASN A 353 7.44 11.86 -11.68
CA ASN A 353 6.14 12.51 -11.59
C ASN A 353 5.04 11.54 -11.18
N GLY A 354 5.29 10.23 -11.19
CA GLY A 354 4.31 9.19 -10.91
C GLY A 354 3.52 8.76 -12.14
N ILE A 355 4.10 8.90 -13.35
CA ILE A 355 3.49 8.48 -14.61
C ILE A 355 4.07 7.13 -15.03
N ALA A 356 3.21 6.14 -15.26
CA ALA A 356 3.63 4.79 -15.67
C ALA A 356 4.33 4.79 -17.02
N ASN A 357 5.30 3.89 -17.19
CA ASN A 357 5.93 3.73 -18.50
C ASN A 357 4.93 3.11 -19.51
N PRO A 358 4.64 3.79 -20.63
CA PRO A 358 3.62 3.30 -21.57
C PRO A 358 4.07 2.07 -22.37
N THR A 359 5.36 1.76 -22.37
CA THR A 359 5.98 0.76 -23.24
C THR A 359 6.41 -0.48 -22.45
N THR A 360 7.20 -0.31 -21.39
CA THR A 360 7.83 -1.39 -20.64
C THR A 360 7.66 -1.23 -19.13
N SER A 361 7.05 -2.24 -18.50
CA SER A 361 7.01 -2.37 -17.04
C SER A 361 6.74 -3.82 -16.63
N PRO A 362 7.06 -4.20 -15.37
CA PRO A 362 6.59 -5.44 -14.77
C PRO A 362 5.06 -5.60 -14.87
N TYR A 363 4.28 -4.56 -14.57
CA TYR A 363 2.82 -4.55 -14.73
C TYR A 363 2.37 -4.94 -16.13
N ARG A 364 2.91 -4.28 -17.18
CA ARG A 364 2.57 -4.61 -18.57
C ARG A 364 2.94 -6.04 -18.94
N THR A 365 4.06 -6.54 -18.42
CA THR A 365 4.50 -7.93 -18.64
C THR A 365 3.54 -8.92 -18.00
N GLU A 366 3.06 -8.64 -16.78
CA GLU A 366 2.06 -9.44 -16.09
C GLU A 366 0.72 -9.40 -16.83
N MET A 367 0.24 -8.21 -17.23
CA MET A 367 -0.99 -8.05 -18.00
C MET A 367 -0.94 -8.74 -19.37
N ALA A 368 0.19 -8.69 -20.07
CA ALA A 368 0.38 -9.42 -21.33
C ALA A 368 0.29 -10.93 -21.14
N LYS A 369 0.89 -11.48 -20.08
CA LYS A 369 0.80 -12.91 -19.73
C LYS A 369 -0.64 -13.30 -19.39
N LEU A 370 -1.33 -12.51 -18.58
CA LEU A 370 -2.73 -12.74 -18.21
C LEU A 370 -3.63 -12.75 -19.45
N THR A 371 -3.61 -11.67 -20.23
CA THR A 371 -4.49 -11.51 -21.40
C THR A 371 -4.18 -12.54 -22.49
N SER A 372 -2.91 -12.85 -22.77
CA SER A 372 -2.54 -13.90 -23.73
C SER A 372 -3.04 -15.29 -23.32
N SER A 373 -3.09 -15.58 -22.02
CA SER A 373 -3.54 -16.87 -21.48
C SER A 373 -5.07 -16.99 -21.47
N VAL A 374 -5.77 -15.88 -21.19
CA VAL A 374 -7.24 -15.86 -21.09
C VAL A 374 -7.91 -15.75 -22.45
N THR A 375 -7.35 -14.98 -23.40
CA THR A 375 -8.01 -14.66 -24.68
C THR A 375 -8.49 -15.88 -25.49
N PRO A 376 -7.68 -16.94 -25.71
CA PRO A 376 -8.09 -18.08 -26.54
C PRO A 376 -9.27 -18.85 -25.94
N LEU A 377 -9.25 -19.03 -24.62
CA LEU A 377 -10.30 -19.77 -23.91
C LEU A 377 -11.58 -18.96 -23.84
N LEU A 378 -11.46 -17.67 -23.55
CA LEU A 378 -12.59 -16.76 -23.52
C LEU A 378 -13.29 -16.72 -24.88
N SER A 379 -12.51 -16.55 -25.96
CA SER A 379 -13.02 -16.54 -27.33
C SER A 379 -13.73 -17.84 -27.68
N THR A 380 -13.15 -18.99 -27.31
CA THR A 380 -13.74 -20.31 -27.52
C THR A 380 -15.07 -20.46 -26.76
N ALA A 381 -15.10 -20.05 -25.49
CA ALA A 381 -16.29 -20.11 -24.66
C ALA A 381 -17.41 -19.19 -25.19
N CYS A 382 -17.06 -17.98 -25.64
CA CYS A 382 -18.00 -17.05 -26.29
C CYS A 382 -18.59 -17.66 -27.57
N TRP A 383 -17.75 -18.25 -28.42
CA TRP A 383 -18.17 -18.85 -29.69
C TRP A 383 -19.12 -20.03 -29.48
N PHE A 384 -18.75 -20.97 -28.60
CA PHE A 384 -19.62 -22.10 -28.26
C PHE A 384 -20.90 -21.63 -27.60
N GLY A 385 -20.83 -20.64 -26.71
CA GLY A 385 -22.00 -20.05 -26.08
C GLY A 385 -23.02 -19.56 -27.12
N LYS A 386 -22.55 -18.76 -28.08
CA LYS A 386 -23.37 -18.27 -29.18
C LYS A 386 -23.90 -19.41 -30.06
N LEU A 387 -23.06 -20.38 -30.42
CA LEU A 387 -23.44 -21.53 -31.26
C LEU A 387 -24.56 -22.38 -30.62
N PHE A 388 -24.51 -22.58 -29.30
CA PHE A 388 -25.51 -23.35 -28.56
C PHE A 388 -26.74 -22.53 -28.16
N GLY A 389 -26.85 -21.28 -28.61
CA GLY A 389 -28.01 -20.41 -28.38
C GLY A 389 -28.14 -19.96 -26.92
N VAL A 390 -27.03 -19.86 -26.19
CA VAL A 390 -27.00 -19.02 -24.98
C VAL A 390 -26.62 -17.59 -25.38
N ASN A 391 -26.95 -16.60 -24.56
CA ASN A 391 -26.51 -15.21 -24.74
C ASN A 391 -25.23 -15.03 -23.91
N PRO A 392 -24.04 -15.39 -24.41
CA PRO A 392 -22.82 -15.30 -23.62
C PRO A 392 -22.47 -13.84 -23.36
N ALA A 393 -21.98 -13.53 -22.16
CA ALA A 393 -21.49 -12.20 -21.81
C ALA A 393 -20.21 -12.25 -20.98
N ILE A 394 -19.47 -11.16 -20.99
CA ILE A 394 -18.41 -10.89 -20.02
C ILE A 394 -18.73 -9.61 -19.27
N VAL A 395 -18.44 -9.61 -17.98
CA VAL A 395 -18.58 -8.44 -17.11
C VAL A 395 -17.20 -7.85 -16.86
N LEU A 396 -17.08 -6.54 -17.01
CA LEU A 396 -15.82 -5.79 -16.93
C LEU A 396 -16.02 -4.59 -16.01
N ASP A 397 -15.18 -4.47 -14.98
CA ASP A 397 -15.04 -3.22 -14.26
C ASP A 397 -14.36 -2.11 -15.10
N ALA A 398 -14.46 -0.86 -14.66
CA ALA A 398 -13.83 0.29 -15.30
C ALA A 398 -12.38 0.50 -14.85
N ASP A 399 -12.20 0.96 -13.61
CA ASP A 399 -10.97 1.51 -13.07
C ASP A 399 -9.94 0.38 -12.84
N ASP A 400 -8.72 0.56 -13.36
CA ASP A 400 -7.65 -0.44 -13.45
C ASP A 400 -8.00 -1.78 -14.13
N THR A 401 -9.24 -1.95 -14.59
CA THR A 401 -9.70 -3.14 -15.33
C THR A 401 -9.77 -2.90 -16.83
N THR A 402 -10.51 -1.89 -17.27
CA THR A 402 -10.56 -1.48 -18.68
C THR A 402 -9.80 -0.18 -18.94
N LEU A 403 -9.83 0.74 -17.98
CA LEU A 403 -9.18 2.05 -17.98
C LEU A 403 -8.16 2.10 -16.84
N MET A 404 -6.88 2.24 -17.14
CA MET A 404 -5.81 2.26 -16.14
C MET A 404 -5.79 3.61 -15.42
N THR A 405 -5.86 3.59 -14.10
CA THR A 405 -5.95 4.77 -13.23
C THR A 405 -4.62 5.14 -12.56
N TYR A 406 -3.56 4.34 -12.70
CA TYR A 406 -2.25 4.56 -12.06
C TYR A 406 -1.72 6.01 -12.13
N ASP A 407 -1.76 6.64 -13.31
CA ASP A 407 -1.22 8.00 -13.51
C ASP A 407 -1.98 9.06 -12.69
N MET A 408 -3.27 8.82 -12.44
CA MET A 408 -4.07 9.62 -11.51
C MET A 408 -3.70 9.29 -10.07
N GLU A 409 -3.65 7.99 -9.73
CA GLU A 409 -3.40 7.51 -8.37
C GLU A 409 -2.06 8.02 -7.82
N ASP A 410 -0.94 7.84 -8.52
CA ASP A 410 0.37 8.36 -8.08
C ASP A 410 0.59 9.80 -8.58
N GLY A 411 0.41 10.02 -9.88
CA GLY A 411 0.78 11.28 -10.53
C GLY A 411 0.04 12.50 -9.99
N ALA A 412 -1.28 12.38 -9.81
CA ALA A 412 -2.13 13.48 -9.37
C ALA A 412 -2.48 13.40 -7.87
N MET A 413 -2.87 12.23 -7.38
CA MET A 413 -3.38 12.02 -6.02
C MET A 413 -2.31 11.68 -4.98
N LYS A 414 -1.12 11.24 -5.42
CA LYS A 414 -0.05 10.75 -4.53
C LYS A 414 -0.54 9.63 -3.60
N PHE A 415 -1.38 8.76 -4.14
CA PHE A 415 -2.09 7.66 -3.50
C PHE A 415 -3.08 8.10 -2.41
N ASN A 416 -3.57 9.35 -2.43
CA ASN A 416 -4.64 9.81 -1.52
C ASN A 416 -5.87 10.12 -2.35
N TYR A 417 -6.84 9.22 -2.27
CA TYR A 417 -8.08 9.34 -3.02
C TYR A 417 -8.74 10.71 -2.81
N ASP A 418 -8.96 11.41 -3.92
CA ASP A 418 -9.73 12.65 -3.99
C ASP A 418 -10.87 12.46 -5.01
N PRO A 419 -12.14 12.38 -4.56
CA PRO A 419 -13.26 12.15 -5.46
C PRO A 419 -13.50 13.30 -6.45
N ALA A 420 -13.17 14.54 -6.09
CA ALA A 420 -13.34 15.69 -6.98
C ALA A 420 -12.27 15.67 -8.09
N LEU A 421 -11.03 15.36 -7.73
CA LEU A 421 -9.96 15.17 -8.71
C LEU A 421 -10.22 13.95 -9.60
N GLN A 422 -10.74 12.85 -9.05
CA GLN A 422 -11.15 11.70 -9.85
C GLN A 422 -12.19 12.11 -10.90
N ASP A 423 -13.20 12.87 -10.50
CA ASP A 423 -14.24 13.32 -11.42
C ASP A 423 -13.66 14.16 -12.56
N VAL A 424 -12.73 15.08 -12.28
CA VAL A 424 -12.01 15.84 -13.32
C VAL A 424 -11.33 14.92 -14.33
N TRP A 425 -10.68 13.83 -13.90
CA TRP A 425 -10.04 12.88 -14.80
C TRP A 425 -11.04 12.07 -15.62
N VAL A 426 -12.14 11.64 -14.99
CA VAL A 426 -13.23 10.90 -15.63
C VAL A 426 -13.90 11.75 -16.72
N GLN A 427 -14.33 12.97 -16.38
CA GLN A 427 -15.06 13.86 -17.29
C GLN A 427 -14.20 14.28 -18.49
N ASN A 428 -12.88 14.37 -18.30
CA ASN A 428 -11.93 14.71 -19.36
C ASN A 428 -11.43 13.48 -20.15
N GLU A 429 -11.94 12.29 -19.87
CA GLU A 429 -11.59 11.05 -20.58
C GLU A 429 -10.07 10.79 -20.64
N GLN A 430 -9.39 10.99 -19.50
CA GLN A 430 -7.92 11.02 -19.44
C GLN A 430 -7.28 9.63 -19.31
N PHE A 431 -8.05 8.59 -19.03
CA PHE A 431 -7.48 7.29 -18.69
C PHE A 431 -7.03 6.52 -19.94
N PRO A 432 -5.78 6.04 -19.99
CA PRO A 432 -5.37 5.09 -21.02
C PRO A 432 -6.06 3.74 -20.82
N ALA A 433 -6.10 2.92 -21.88
CA ALA A 433 -6.55 1.54 -21.76
C ALA A 433 -5.62 0.73 -20.85
N THR A 434 -6.20 -0.13 -20.02
CA THR A 434 -5.45 -1.18 -19.32
C THR A 434 -4.70 -2.06 -20.34
N PRO A 435 -3.38 -2.27 -20.20
CA PRO A 435 -2.57 -2.97 -21.19
C PRO A 435 -3.14 -4.35 -21.58
N GLY A 436 -3.29 -4.60 -22.89
CA GLY A 436 -3.78 -5.86 -23.45
C GLY A 436 -5.30 -6.08 -23.39
N MET A 437 -6.03 -5.31 -22.56
CA MET A 437 -7.45 -5.54 -22.32
C MET A 437 -8.32 -5.19 -23.54
N VAL A 438 -8.01 -4.12 -24.27
CA VAL A 438 -8.73 -3.76 -25.51
C VAL A 438 -8.75 -4.92 -26.51
N ALA A 439 -7.58 -5.54 -26.75
CA ALA A 439 -7.46 -6.65 -27.70
C ALA A 439 -8.24 -7.90 -27.22
N MET A 440 -8.09 -8.26 -25.95
CA MET A 440 -8.80 -9.40 -25.36
C MET A 440 -10.33 -9.21 -25.39
N VAL A 441 -10.81 -8.04 -24.96
CA VAL A 441 -12.24 -7.72 -24.86
C VAL A 441 -12.88 -7.66 -26.25
N ASN A 442 -12.24 -6.99 -27.21
CA ASN A 442 -12.73 -6.95 -28.59
C ASN A 442 -12.72 -8.35 -29.24
N ALA A 443 -11.74 -9.21 -28.92
CA ALA A 443 -11.73 -10.61 -29.38
C ALA A 443 -12.91 -11.42 -28.82
N ALA A 444 -13.22 -11.27 -27.52
CA ALA A 444 -14.39 -11.89 -26.90
C ALA A 444 -15.71 -11.42 -27.54
N SER A 445 -15.83 -10.12 -27.79
CA SER A 445 -16.96 -9.52 -28.51
C SER A 445 -17.13 -10.12 -29.92
N LYS A 446 -16.04 -10.15 -30.70
CA LYS A 446 -16.01 -10.75 -32.04
C LYS A 446 -16.37 -12.24 -32.02
N ALA A 447 -15.96 -12.96 -30.99
CA ALA A 447 -16.29 -14.37 -30.80
C ALA A 447 -17.76 -14.62 -30.39
N GLY A 448 -18.49 -13.57 -30.01
CA GLY A 448 -19.93 -13.62 -29.79
C GLY A 448 -20.40 -13.25 -28.38
N CYS A 449 -19.50 -12.90 -27.46
CA CYS A 449 -19.89 -12.40 -26.15
C CYS A 449 -20.47 -10.98 -26.25
N THR A 450 -21.50 -10.71 -25.45
CA THR A 450 -21.90 -9.34 -25.14
C THR A 450 -20.97 -8.76 -24.08
N LEU A 451 -20.53 -7.52 -24.27
CA LEU A 451 -19.75 -6.80 -23.27
C LEU A 451 -20.70 -6.15 -22.27
N ILE A 452 -20.41 -6.29 -20.97
CA ILE A 452 -21.19 -5.66 -19.91
C ILE A 452 -20.23 -4.88 -19.03
N GLY A 453 -20.39 -3.56 -18.98
CA GLY A 453 -19.65 -2.71 -18.06
C GLY A 453 -20.34 -2.65 -16.70
N LEU A 454 -19.57 -2.74 -15.62
CA LEU A 454 -20.09 -2.67 -14.25
C LEU A 454 -19.09 -1.96 -13.35
N THR A 455 -19.31 -0.67 -13.12
CA THR A 455 -18.37 0.20 -12.39
C THR A 455 -18.98 0.81 -11.14
N GLY A 456 -18.12 1.14 -10.18
CA GLY A 456 -18.45 1.95 -9.01
C GLY A 456 -18.64 3.45 -9.30
N ARG A 457 -18.22 3.92 -10.49
CA ARG A 457 -18.49 5.29 -10.97
C ARG A 457 -20.00 5.57 -10.99
N ASN A 458 -20.36 6.83 -10.79
CA ASN A 458 -21.76 7.24 -10.69
C ASN A 458 -22.41 7.49 -12.07
N ASP A 459 -23.74 7.58 -12.14
CA ASP A 459 -24.48 7.85 -13.39
C ASP A 459 -23.99 9.11 -14.13
N ASP A 460 -23.63 10.17 -13.40
CA ASP A 460 -23.12 11.44 -13.94
C ASP A 460 -21.78 11.28 -14.67
N GLN A 461 -21.10 10.15 -14.45
CA GLN A 461 -19.81 9.80 -15.07
C GLN A 461 -19.97 8.82 -16.24
N LYS A 462 -21.18 8.30 -16.50
CA LYS A 462 -21.43 7.25 -17.50
C LYS A 462 -21.03 7.69 -18.91
N ALA A 463 -21.45 8.88 -19.32
CA ALA A 463 -21.21 9.38 -20.67
C ALA A 463 -19.71 9.53 -20.96
N ALA A 464 -18.97 10.19 -20.06
CA ALA A 464 -17.52 10.35 -20.20
C ALA A 464 -16.78 9.00 -20.11
N THR A 465 -17.25 8.07 -19.27
CA THR A 465 -16.65 6.73 -19.19
C THR A 465 -16.81 5.97 -20.52
N LEU A 466 -17.99 6.02 -21.14
CA LEU A 466 -18.22 5.41 -22.46
C LEU A 466 -17.40 6.11 -23.57
N GLY A 467 -17.30 7.44 -23.52
CA GLY A 467 -16.45 8.22 -24.42
C GLY A 467 -14.99 7.81 -24.31
N ASN A 468 -14.47 7.72 -23.08
CA ASN A 468 -13.09 7.29 -22.83
C ASN A 468 -12.84 5.86 -23.33
N LEU A 469 -13.75 4.91 -23.07
CA LEU A 469 -13.65 3.53 -23.55
C LEU A 469 -13.60 3.47 -25.08
N SER A 470 -14.47 4.22 -25.76
CA SER A 470 -14.47 4.33 -27.22
C SER A 470 -13.16 4.94 -27.73
N LYS A 471 -12.71 6.03 -27.10
CA LYS A 471 -11.48 6.76 -27.43
C LYS A 471 -10.24 5.87 -27.39
N VAL A 472 -10.17 4.92 -26.44
CA VAL A 472 -9.04 3.99 -26.31
C VAL A 472 -9.23 2.66 -27.07
N GLY A 473 -10.33 2.51 -27.81
CA GLY A 473 -10.53 1.43 -28.80
C GLY A 473 -11.42 0.27 -28.37
N TYR A 474 -12.15 0.35 -27.26
CA TYR A 474 -13.17 -0.66 -26.94
C TYR A 474 -14.38 -0.52 -27.87
N THR A 475 -14.88 -1.65 -28.37
CA THR A 475 -16.04 -1.71 -29.27
C THR A 475 -17.14 -2.58 -28.67
N GLY A 476 -18.34 -2.02 -28.49
CA GLY A 476 -19.53 -2.76 -28.04
C GLY A 476 -20.09 -2.38 -26.66
N PHE A 477 -19.50 -1.42 -25.96
CA PHE A 477 -20.16 -0.77 -24.83
C PHE A 477 -21.16 0.28 -25.32
N THR A 478 -22.31 0.33 -24.67
CA THR A 478 -23.46 1.21 -24.95
C THR A 478 -24.09 1.61 -23.63
N ASN A 479 -24.96 2.62 -23.62
CA ASN A 479 -25.71 2.98 -22.41
C ASN A 479 -26.54 1.82 -21.83
N ALA A 480 -27.02 0.89 -22.67
CA ALA A 480 -27.90 -0.19 -22.23
C ALA A 480 -27.17 -1.35 -21.53
N ASN A 481 -25.88 -1.56 -21.83
CA ASN A 481 -25.06 -2.63 -21.26
C ASN A 481 -23.93 -2.11 -20.37
N TYR A 482 -24.04 -0.86 -19.90
CA TYR A 482 -23.05 -0.24 -19.01
C TYR A 482 -23.73 0.26 -17.73
N TYR A 483 -23.40 -0.37 -16.61
CA TYR A 483 -24.02 -0.14 -15.30
C TYR A 483 -23.08 0.69 -14.41
N THR A 484 -23.62 1.78 -13.87
CA THR A 484 -22.99 2.72 -12.94
C THR A 484 -23.81 2.79 -11.65
N LYS A 485 -23.18 3.26 -10.57
CA LYS A 485 -23.87 3.47 -9.29
C LYS A 485 -24.77 4.70 -9.38
N TRP A 486 -25.91 4.66 -8.71
CA TRP A 486 -26.84 5.79 -8.67
C TRP A 486 -26.34 6.88 -7.71
N THR A 487 -26.67 8.14 -7.98
CA THR A 487 -26.34 9.29 -7.12
C THR A 487 -27.39 9.51 -6.03
N GLY A 488 -28.61 9.02 -6.24
CA GLY A 488 -29.79 9.31 -5.41
C GLY A 488 -30.44 10.66 -5.72
N VAL A 489 -30.01 11.34 -6.79
CA VAL A 489 -30.47 12.68 -7.17
C VAL A 489 -31.22 12.62 -8.50
N GLY A 490 -32.36 13.31 -8.58
CA GLY A 490 -33.17 13.35 -9.81
C GLY A 490 -33.61 11.95 -10.26
N ASP A 491 -33.37 11.63 -11.53
CA ASP A 491 -33.71 10.33 -12.11
C ASP A 491 -32.69 9.22 -11.78
N SER A 492 -31.52 9.58 -11.24
CA SER A 492 -30.49 8.61 -10.80
C SER A 492 -30.86 8.06 -9.42
N GLN A 493 -31.80 7.11 -9.41
CA GLN A 493 -32.31 6.46 -8.21
C GLN A 493 -31.83 5.02 -8.10
N GLN A 494 -31.86 4.47 -6.88
CA GLN A 494 -31.51 3.07 -6.64
C GLN A 494 -32.38 2.15 -7.51
N PRO A 495 -31.78 1.29 -8.34
CA PRO A 495 -32.55 0.37 -9.17
C PRO A 495 -33.34 -0.63 -8.31
N SER A 496 -34.55 -0.99 -8.75
CA SER A 496 -35.45 -1.89 -8.01
C SER A 496 -34.90 -3.30 -7.78
N TYR A 497 -33.90 -3.71 -8.56
CA TYR A 497 -33.21 -5.00 -8.41
C TYR A 497 -32.08 -4.95 -7.37
N ILE A 498 -31.76 -3.78 -6.81
CA ILE A 498 -30.75 -3.60 -5.76
C ILE A 498 -31.42 -3.48 -4.39
N LYS A 499 -30.93 -4.24 -3.42
CA LYS A 499 -31.27 -4.15 -1.99
C LYS A 499 -30.00 -4.04 -1.18
N CYS A 500 -29.89 -2.98 -0.38
CA CYS A 500 -28.77 -2.76 0.53
C CYS A 500 -29.13 -3.26 1.93
N ALA A 501 -28.22 -3.93 2.64
CA ALA A 501 -28.44 -4.33 4.02
C ALA A 501 -28.43 -3.12 4.99
N ALA A 502 -27.73 -2.05 4.60
CA ALA A 502 -27.66 -0.78 5.31
C ALA A 502 -28.20 0.37 4.46
N ALA A 503 -28.14 1.61 4.97
CA ALA A 503 -28.58 2.81 4.26
C ALA A 503 -27.84 3.04 2.92
N LYS A 504 -26.64 2.48 2.77
CA LYS A 504 -25.86 2.49 1.53
C LYS A 504 -25.38 1.07 1.23
N CYS A 505 -25.42 0.69 -0.05
CA CYS A 505 -24.85 -0.57 -0.50
C CYS A 505 -23.33 -0.55 -0.44
N THR A 506 -22.75 -1.65 0.00
CA THR A 506 -21.34 -1.99 -0.24
C THR A 506 -21.10 -2.16 -1.75
N THR A 507 -19.83 -2.09 -2.17
CA THR A 507 -19.46 -2.35 -3.56
C THR A 507 -19.84 -3.77 -3.98
N ILE A 508 -19.64 -4.76 -3.09
CA ILE A 508 -20.03 -6.16 -3.31
C ILE A 508 -21.55 -6.28 -3.51
N GLU A 509 -22.37 -5.67 -2.64
CA GLU A 509 -23.83 -5.74 -2.74
C GLU A 509 -24.32 -5.18 -4.08
N TYR A 510 -23.80 -4.03 -4.50
CA TYR A 510 -24.19 -3.42 -5.78
C TYR A 510 -23.73 -4.26 -6.98
N LYS A 511 -22.45 -4.66 -7.02
CA LYS A 511 -21.89 -5.38 -8.17
C LYS A 511 -22.48 -6.78 -8.31
N SER A 512 -22.61 -7.53 -7.22
CA SER A 512 -23.18 -8.88 -7.26
C SER A 512 -24.65 -8.90 -7.68
N GLN A 513 -25.47 -8.00 -7.16
CA GLN A 513 -26.89 -7.91 -7.53
C GLN A 513 -27.09 -7.42 -8.96
N THR A 514 -26.20 -6.56 -9.47
CA THR A 514 -26.24 -6.16 -10.89
C THR A 514 -25.90 -7.32 -11.81
N ARG A 515 -24.89 -8.14 -11.48
CA ARG A 515 -24.63 -9.39 -12.22
C ARG A 515 -25.81 -10.35 -12.16
N ALA A 516 -26.46 -10.48 -11.00
CA ALA A 516 -27.68 -11.27 -10.88
C ALA A 516 -28.80 -10.75 -11.80
N HIS A 517 -28.99 -9.42 -11.87
CA HIS A 517 -29.97 -8.79 -12.75
C HIS A 517 -29.69 -9.09 -14.23
N VAL A 518 -28.44 -9.00 -14.66
CA VAL A 518 -27.98 -9.31 -16.04
C VAL A 518 -28.37 -10.73 -16.49
N GLU A 519 -28.41 -11.71 -15.59
CA GLU A 519 -28.85 -13.08 -15.90
C GLU A 519 -30.38 -13.21 -16.01
N THR A 520 -31.15 -12.24 -15.49
CA THR A 520 -32.62 -12.25 -15.56
C THR A 520 -33.13 -11.90 -16.95
N ARG A 521 -34.39 -12.26 -17.26
CA ARG A 521 -35.03 -11.85 -18.52
C ARG A 521 -35.07 -10.33 -18.71
N SER A 522 -35.31 -9.57 -17.63
CA SER A 522 -35.32 -8.10 -17.66
C SER A 522 -33.94 -7.48 -17.85
N GLY A 523 -32.87 -8.17 -17.45
CA GLY A 523 -31.49 -7.71 -17.63
C GLY A 523 -30.78 -8.25 -18.87
N GLY A 524 -31.50 -8.96 -19.75
CA GLY A 524 -31.00 -9.45 -21.04
C GLY A 524 -30.76 -10.97 -21.15
N ASN A 525 -31.04 -11.72 -20.09
CA ASN A 525 -30.96 -13.20 -20.03
C ASN A 525 -29.57 -13.70 -20.45
N TYR A 526 -28.53 -13.01 -20.01
CA TYR A 526 -27.15 -13.36 -20.33
C TYR A 526 -26.66 -14.54 -19.49
N THR A 527 -25.63 -15.21 -19.99
CA THR A 527 -24.82 -16.14 -19.22
C THR A 527 -23.43 -15.54 -19.11
N ILE A 528 -23.05 -15.12 -17.91
CA ILE A 528 -21.77 -14.45 -17.66
C ILE A 528 -20.67 -15.51 -17.62
N ILE A 529 -19.89 -15.56 -18.71
CA ILE A 529 -18.78 -16.52 -18.86
C ILE A 529 -17.62 -16.12 -17.97
N ALA A 530 -17.30 -14.83 -17.94
CA ALA A 530 -16.20 -14.32 -17.13
C ALA A 530 -16.54 -12.95 -16.54
N ASN A 531 -16.00 -12.68 -15.35
CA ASN A 531 -16.11 -11.41 -14.65
C ASN A 531 -14.69 -10.90 -14.33
N PHE A 532 -14.34 -9.72 -14.82
CA PHE A 532 -13.01 -9.13 -14.70
C PHE A 532 -13.07 -7.94 -13.75
N GLY A 533 -12.11 -7.87 -12.84
CA GLY A 533 -11.99 -6.77 -11.89
C GLY A 533 -10.61 -6.72 -11.28
N ASP A 534 -10.15 -5.53 -10.94
CA ASP A 534 -8.89 -5.28 -10.28
C ASP A 534 -9.04 -5.38 -8.74
N GLN A 535 -10.27 -5.40 -8.22
CA GLN A 535 -10.57 -5.58 -6.80
C GLN A 535 -11.34 -6.88 -6.54
N PHE A 536 -11.19 -7.41 -5.33
CA PHE A 536 -11.97 -8.58 -4.91
C PHE A 536 -13.47 -8.26 -4.81
N SER A 537 -13.82 -7.01 -4.50
CA SER A 537 -15.21 -6.52 -4.46
C SER A 537 -15.93 -6.63 -5.81
N ASP A 538 -15.19 -6.69 -6.91
CA ASP A 538 -15.75 -6.82 -8.26
C ASP A 538 -16.17 -8.24 -8.55
N LEU A 539 -15.50 -9.19 -7.92
CA LEU A 539 -15.54 -10.61 -8.25
C LEU A 539 -16.45 -11.39 -7.31
N ILE A 540 -16.44 -11.02 -6.02
CA ILE A 540 -17.21 -11.68 -4.95
C ILE A 540 -18.72 -11.53 -5.17
N GLY A 541 -19.47 -12.56 -4.80
CA GLY A 541 -20.92 -12.59 -4.83
C GLY A 541 -21.50 -13.37 -6.01
N GLY A 542 -20.68 -14.18 -6.68
CA GLY A 542 -21.10 -15.11 -7.73
C GLY A 542 -21.60 -14.45 -9.03
N HIS A 543 -22.48 -15.18 -9.73
CA HIS A 543 -23.07 -14.82 -11.03
C HIS A 543 -22.09 -14.71 -12.21
N ALA A 544 -20.97 -15.42 -12.13
CA ALA A 544 -20.05 -15.62 -13.24
C ALA A 544 -19.44 -17.01 -13.16
N LEU A 545 -19.12 -17.63 -14.30
CA LEU A 545 -18.45 -18.93 -14.31
C LEU A 545 -16.99 -18.81 -13.89
N VAL A 546 -16.30 -17.75 -14.34
CA VAL A 546 -14.88 -17.54 -14.08
C VAL A 546 -14.64 -16.09 -13.64
N PRO A 547 -14.31 -15.82 -12.37
CA PRO A 547 -13.75 -14.54 -11.99
C PRO A 547 -12.28 -14.44 -12.40
N VAL A 548 -11.85 -13.27 -12.86
CA VAL A 548 -10.48 -12.98 -13.27
C VAL A 548 -10.02 -11.71 -12.56
N LYS A 549 -9.10 -11.88 -11.61
CA LYS A 549 -8.50 -10.80 -10.83
C LYS A 549 -7.33 -10.18 -11.59
N LEU A 550 -7.39 -8.87 -11.80
CA LEU A 550 -6.27 -8.10 -12.33
C LEU A 550 -5.39 -7.61 -11.16
N PRO A 551 -4.07 -7.50 -11.35
CA PRO A 551 -3.17 -7.03 -10.31
C PRO A 551 -3.39 -5.53 -10.03
N ASN A 552 -3.65 -5.17 -8.77
CA ASN A 552 -3.70 -3.77 -8.36
C ASN A 552 -3.21 -3.55 -6.91
N PRO A 553 -2.04 -2.91 -6.72
CA PRO A 553 -1.55 -2.51 -5.40
C PRO A 553 -1.86 -1.04 -5.01
N THR A 554 -2.52 -0.24 -5.86
CA THR A 554 -2.63 1.23 -5.72
C THR A 554 -3.78 1.71 -4.84
N TYR A 555 -4.84 0.93 -4.68
CA TYR A 555 -5.96 1.20 -3.77
C TYR A 555 -6.70 -0.08 -3.38
N TYR A 556 -7.45 -0.04 -2.28
CA TYR A 556 -8.23 -1.18 -1.79
C TYR A 556 -9.71 -0.86 -1.61
N LEU A 557 -10.58 -1.65 -2.23
CA LEU A 557 -12.02 -1.60 -2.03
C LEU A 557 -12.49 -2.81 -1.20
N PRO A 558 -12.91 -2.60 0.07
CA PRO A 558 -13.33 -3.68 0.97
C PRO A 558 -14.66 -4.34 0.61
#